data_AF-A0A0J9VAT9-F1
#
_entry.id   AF-A0A0J9VAT9-F1
#
_cell.length_a   1.000
_cell.length_b   1.000
_cell.length_c   1.000
_cell.angle_alpha   90.00
_cell.angle_beta   90.00
_cell.angle_gamma   90.00
#
_symmetry.space_group_name_H-M   'P 1'
#
loop_
_entity.id
_entity.type
_entity.pdbx_description
1 polymer ?
#
loop_
_entity_poly.entity_id
_entity_poly.type
_entity_poly.pdbx_seq_one_letter_code
_entity_poly.pdbx_strand_id
1 'polypeptide(L)'
;MMSPNVEVQCNAVGCITNLATHEENKAKIARSGALGPLTRLAKSRDMRVQRNATGALLNMTHSDENRQQLVNAGAIPVLVQLLSSPDVDVQYYCTTALSNIAVDASNRRKLAQSEPKLVQSLVNLMDSTSPKVQCQAALALRNLASDEKYQLDIVRANGLHPLLRLLQSSYLPLILSAVACIRNISIHPLNESPIIETNFLKPLVDLLGSTDNEEIQCHAISTLRNLAASSDRNKALVLDAGAVQKCKQLVLDVPITVQSEMTAAIAVLALSDDLKSHLLNLGVCGVLIPLTHSPSIEVQGNSAAALGNLSSKVGDYSIFVQNWTEPQGGIHGYLCRFLQSGDATFQHIAVWTLLQLFESEDKTLIGLIGKAEDIIEHIRSIANRQIETDNEFEDEDEGEVVNLAQRCLELLGQSMSKAHIEG
;
A
#
# COMPACT_ATOMS: atom_id res chain seq x y z
N MET A 1 33.61 -4.06 -31.81
CA MET A 1 32.33 -4.81 -31.75
C MET A 1 31.94 -5.49 -33.07
N MET A 2 32.17 -4.89 -34.25
CA MET A 2 31.77 -5.49 -35.55
C MET A 2 32.77 -6.52 -36.12
N SER A 3 33.93 -6.71 -35.48
CA SER A 3 34.95 -7.67 -35.93
C SER A 3 34.40 -9.10 -35.93
N PRO A 4 34.80 -9.97 -36.88
CA PRO A 4 34.46 -11.39 -36.82
C PRO A 4 35.24 -12.14 -35.72
N ASN A 5 36.29 -11.55 -35.16
CA ASN A 5 37.11 -12.17 -34.12
C ASN A 5 36.42 -12.05 -32.74
N VAL A 6 36.15 -13.20 -32.12
CA VAL A 6 35.43 -13.30 -30.83
C VAL A 6 36.20 -12.63 -29.68
N GLU A 7 37.53 -12.75 -29.63
CA GLU A 7 38.33 -12.08 -28.59
C GLU A 7 38.25 -10.55 -28.72
N VAL A 8 38.30 -10.05 -29.95
CA VAL A 8 38.14 -8.61 -30.22
C VAL A 8 36.73 -8.14 -29.88
N GLN A 9 35.71 -8.95 -30.17
CA GLN A 9 34.33 -8.65 -29.73
C GLN A 9 34.26 -8.61 -28.20
N CYS A 10 34.77 -9.63 -27.51
CA CYS A 10 34.74 -9.77 -26.07
C CYS A 10 35.39 -8.57 -25.38
N ASN A 11 36.62 -8.21 -25.79
CA ASN A 11 37.36 -7.11 -25.20
C ASN A 11 36.71 -5.75 -25.49
N ALA A 12 36.22 -5.54 -26.72
CA ALA A 12 35.54 -4.29 -27.07
C ALA A 12 34.23 -4.11 -26.30
N VAL A 13 33.42 -5.17 -26.16
CA VAL A 13 32.16 -5.11 -25.40
C VAL A 13 32.44 -4.98 -23.90
N GLY A 14 33.46 -5.66 -23.38
CA GLY A 14 33.90 -5.52 -21.98
C GLY A 14 34.30 -4.08 -21.66
N CYS A 15 35.04 -3.42 -22.57
CA CYS A 15 35.38 -2.01 -22.43
C CYS A 15 34.13 -1.12 -22.37
N ILE A 16 33.15 -1.31 -23.28
CA ILE A 16 31.89 -0.55 -23.24
C ILE A 16 31.10 -0.83 -21.96
N THR A 17 31.11 -2.06 -21.47
CA THR A 17 30.44 -2.45 -20.22
C THR A 17 30.97 -1.63 -19.04
N ASN A 18 32.30 -1.55 -18.94
CA ASN A 18 32.99 -0.76 -17.90
C ASN A 18 32.77 0.74 -18.09
N LEU A 19 32.83 1.26 -19.32
CA LEU A 19 32.55 2.69 -19.56
C LEU A 19 31.12 3.07 -19.18
N ALA A 20 30.17 2.16 -19.39
CA ALA A 20 28.76 2.34 -19.06
C ALA A 20 28.45 2.33 -17.56
N THR A 21 29.41 2.02 -16.67
CA THR A 21 29.18 2.15 -15.22
C THR A 21 29.17 3.62 -14.76
N HIS A 22 29.72 4.54 -15.55
CA HIS A 22 29.76 5.97 -15.24
C HIS A 22 28.59 6.70 -15.91
N GLU A 23 27.79 7.43 -15.11
CA GLU A 23 26.57 8.11 -15.59
C GLU A 23 26.84 9.07 -16.77
N GLU A 24 27.92 9.85 -16.72
CA GLU A 24 28.30 10.80 -17.77
C GLU A 24 28.57 10.15 -19.14
N ASN A 25 28.89 8.86 -19.15
CA ASN A 25 29.20 8.12 -20.37
C ASN A 25 27.96 7.49 -20.99
N LYS A 26 26.93 7.16 -20.21
CA LYS A 26 25.78 6.39 -20.71
C LYS A 26 25.06 7.11 -21.85
N ALA A 27 24.76 8.39 -21.69
CA ALA A 27 24.13 9.19 -22.75
C ALA A 27 25.00 9.31 -24.01
N LYS A 28 26.32 9.35 -23.87
CA LYS A 28 27.27 9.37 -25.00
C LYS A 28 27.30 8.02 -25.72
N ILE A 29 27.30 6.92 -24.96
CA ILE A 29 27.25 5.55 -25.49
C ILE A 29 25.94 5.33 -26.26
N ALA A 30 24.80 5.74 -25.71
CA ALA A 30 23.50 5.60 -26.37
C ALA A 30 23.48 6.32 -27.73
N ARG A 31 23.94 7.58 -27.77
CA ARG A 31 24.00 8.41 -29.00
C ARG A 31 25.05 7.97 -30.01
N SER A 32 26.05 7.19 -29.60
CA SER A 32 27.11 6.69 -30.50
C SER A 32 26.65 5.59 -31.47
N GLY A 33 25.42 5.07 -31.31
CA GLY A 33 24.92 3.92 -32.08
C GLY A 33 25.42 2.57 -31.57
N ALA A 34 26.11 2.52 -30.43
CA ALA A 34 26.66 1.29 -29.84
C ALA A 34 25.58 0.27 -29.42
N LEU A 35 24.35 0.72 -29.13
CA LEU A 35 23.28 -0.15 -28.64
C LEU A 35 22.87 -1.23 -29.65
N GLY A 36 22.81 -0.91 -30.95
CA GLY A 36 22.49 -1.92 -31.98
C GLY A 36 23.48 -3.09 -32.03
N PRO A 37 24.80 -2.81 -32.14
CA PRO A 37 25.84 -3.84 -32.02
C PRO A 37 25.81 -4.61 -30.69
N LEU A 38 25.58 -3.94 -29.55
CA LEU A 38 25.46 -4.60 -28.25
C LEU A 38 24.29 -5.59 -28.22
N THR A 39 23.10 -5.17 -28.68
CA THR A 39 21.91 -6.02 -28.80
C THR A 39 22.16 -7.24 -29.67
N ARG A 40 22.91 -7.09 -30.77
CA ARG A 40 23.28 -8.24 -31.61
C ARG A 40 24.28 -9.17 -30.91
N LEU A 41 25.28 -8.62 -30.24
CA LEU A 41 26.31 -9.40 -29.54
C LEU A 41 25.79 -10.10 -28.28
N ALA A 42 24.68 -9.65 -27.69
CA ALA A 42 23.96 -10.39 -26.66
C ALA A 42 23.44 -11.75 -27.16
N LYS A 43 23.30 -11.95 -28.47
CA LYS A 43 22.97 -13.25 -29.09
C LYS A 43 24.19 -14.11 -29.42
N SER A 44 25.40 -13.71 -29.02
CA SER A 44 26.61 -14.48 -29.27
C SER A 44 26.55 -15.87 -28.65
N ARG A 45 27.16 -16.84 -29.32
CA ARG A 45 27.37 -18.19 -28.76
C ARG A 45 28.53 -18.26 -27.78
N ASP A 46 29.42 -17.26 -27.79
CA ASP A 46 30.47 -17.14 -26.78
C ASP A 46 29.90 -16.48 -25.52
N MET A 47 29.98 -17.20 -24.40
CA MET A 47 29.41 -16.77 -23.12
C MET A 47 30.06 -15.52 -22.54
N ARG A 48 31.35 -15.28 -22.80
CA ARG A 48 32.02 -14.05 -22.32
C ARG A 48 31.50 -12.84 -23.09
N VAL A 49 31.34 -12.97 -24.40
CA VAL A 49 30.74 -11.91 -25.24
C VAL A 49 29.29 -11.65 -24.82
N GLN A 50 28.50 -12.70 -24.60
CA GLN A 50 27.10 -12.56 -24.19
C GLN A 50 26.97 -11.92 -22.79
N ARG A 51 27.76 -12.35 -21.81
CA ARG A 51 27.79 -11.74 -20.47
C ARG A 51 28.18 -10.26 -20.53
N ASN A 52 29.26 -9.91 -21.23
CA ASN A 52 29.65 -8.52 -21.39
C ASN A 52 28.55 -7.71 -22.09
N ALA A 53 27.95 -8.24 -23.16
CA ALA A 53 26.92 -7.52 -23.91
C ALA A 53 25.67 -7.27 -23.05
N THR A 54 25.20 -8.28 -22.32
CA THR A 54 24.03 -8.14 -21.44
C THR A 54 24.31 -7.27 -20.22
N GLY A 55 25.53 -7.33 -19.66
CA GLY A 55 25.99 -6.40 -18.63
C GLY A 55 26.03 -4.94 -19.11
N ALA A 56 26.52 -4.69 -20.33
CA ALA A 56 26.47 -3.36 -20.93
C ALA A 56 25.02 -2.88 -21.13
N LEU A 57 24.14 -3.74 -21.65
CA LEU A 57 22.72 -3.40 -21.82
C LEU A 57 22.05 -3.07 -20.47
N LEU A 58 22.33 -3.84 -19.42
CA LEU A 58 21.87 -3.55 -18.07
C LEU A 58 22.32 -2.14 -17.61
N ASN A 59 23.61 -1.83 -17.71
CA ASN A 59 24.15 -0.53 -17.26
C ASN A 59 23.48 0.66 -17.98
N MET A 60 22.97 0.44 -19.19
CA MET A 60 22.23 1.42 -19.98
C MET A 60 20.75 1.58 -19.58
N THR A 61 20.23 0.85 -18.59
CA THR A 61 18.82 0.94 -18.19
C THR A 61 18.54 1.91 -17.03
N HIS A 62 19.56 2.61 -16.53
CA HIS A 62 19.41 3.41 -15.29
C HIS A 62 18.74 4.79 -15.51
N SER A 63 18.62 5.28 -16.75
CA SER A 63 17.90 6.53 -17.05
C SER A 63 16.83 6.33 -18.10
N ASP A 64 15.75 7.11 -17.99
CA ASP A 64 14.56 7.05 -18.85
C ASP A 64 14.92 7.19 -20.33
N GLU A 65 15.79 8.16 -20.66
CA GLU A 65 16.26 8.37 -22.04
C GLU A 65 17.01 7.14 -22.57
N ASN A 66 17.92 6.56 -21.78
CA ASN A 66 18.71 5.41 -22.23
C ASN A 66 17.85 4.15 -22.35
N ARG A 67 16.86 3.95 -21.45
CA ARG A 67 15.87 2.89 -21.57
C ARG A 67 15.12 3.00 -22.89
N GLN A 68 14.65 4.20 -23.24
CA GLN A 68 13.94 4.42 -24.51
C GLN A 68 14.84 4.15 -25.72
N GLN A 69 16.11 4.58 -25.70
CA GLN A 69 17.07 4.29 -26.77
C GLN A 69 17.33 2.78 -26.92
N LEU A 70 17.44 2.05 -25.81
CA LEU A 70 17.64 0.60 -25.80
C LEU A 70 16.40 -0.14 -26.35
N VAL A 71 15.20 0.33 -26.01
CA VAL A 71 13.93 -0.15 -26.56
C VAL A 71 13.81 0.11 -28.06
N ASN A 72 14.29 1.27 -28.54
CA ASN A 72 14.32 1.62 -29.96
C ASN A 72 15.37 0.80 -30.73
N ALA A 73 16.47 0.43 -30.06
CA ALA A 73 17.51 -0.47 -30.60
C ALA A 73 17.06 -1.95 -30.67
N GLY A 74 15.82 -2.27 -30.31
CA GLY A 74 15.26 -3.61 -30.42
C GLY A 74 15.80 -4.61 -29.38
N ALA A 75 16.21 -4.12 -28.21
CA ALA A 75 16.78 -4.99 -27.17
C ALA A 75 15.74 -5.86 -26.45
N ILE A 76 14.48 -5.42 -26.35
CA ILE A 76 13.42 -6.13 -25.60
C ILE A 76 13.33 -7.63 -25.99
N PRO A 77 13.11 -8.01 -27.27
CA PRO A 77 12.95 -9.42 -27.62
C PRO A 77 14.20 -10.26 -27.30
N VAL A 78 15.38 -9.64 -27.34
CA VAL A 78 16.65 -10.30 -27.01
C VAL A 78 16.75 -10.56 -25.51
N LEU A 79 16.43 -9.56 -24.69
CA LEU A 79 16.45 -9.69 -23.24
C LEU A 79 15.42 -10.73 -22.77
N VAL A 80 14.21 -10.73 -23.34
CA VAL A 80 13.17 -11.72 -23.02
C VAL A 80 13.59 -13.13 -23.40
N GLN A 81 14.17 -13.32 -24.59
CA GLN A 81 14.72 -14.61 -25.01
C GLN A 81 15.77 -15.13 -24.02
N LEU A 82 16.67 -14.25 -23.56
CA LEU A 82 17.79 -14.59 -22.69
C LEU A 82 17.41 -14.85 -21.23
N LEU A 83 16.15 -14.63 -20.83
CA LEU A 83 15.63 -15.10 -19.54
C LEU A 83 15.75 -16.62 -19.39
N SER A 84 15.76 -17.37 -20.51
CA SER A 84 15.95 -18.82 -20.54
C SER A 84 17.41 -19.28 -20.62
N SER A 85 18.38 -18.35 -20.53
CA SER A 85 19.80 -18.68 -20.61
C SER A 85 20.20 -19.68 -19.52
N PRO A 86 21.05 -20.68 -19.77
CA PRO A 86 21.59 -21.53 -18.71
C PRO A 86 22.60 -20.80 -17.82
N ASP A 87 23.05 -19.61 -18.24
CA ASP A 87 24.02 -18.79 -17.53
C ASP A 87 23.33 -17.84 -16.54
N VAL A 88 23.61 -18.03 -15.25
CA VAL A 88 22.96 -17.28 -14.15
C VAL A 88 23.26 -15.78 -14.21
N ASP A 89 24.45 -15.37 -14.67
CA ASP A 89 24.78 -13.95 -14.77
C ASP A 89 24.05 -13.30 -15.94
N VAL A 90 23.96 -13.98 -17.09
CA VAL A 90 23.12 -13.53 -18.22
C VAL A 90 21.66 -13.44 -17.81
N GLN A 91 21.10 -14.47 -17.16
CA GLN A 91 19.73 -14.43 -16.63
C GLN A 91 19.53 -13.23 -15.71
N TYR A 92 20.44 -13.03 -14.76
CA TYR A 92 20.39 -11.91 -13.82
C TYR A 92 20.43 -10.56 -14.56
N TYR A 93 21.39 -10.34 -15.45
CA TYR A 93 21.51 -9.07 -16.19
C TYR A 93 20.27 -8.78 -17.04
N CYS A 94 19.74 -9.79 -17.73
CA CYS A 94 18.54 -9.64 -18.55
C CYS A 94 17.29 -9.38 -17.70
N THR A 95 17.14 -10.08 -16.58
CA THR A 95 16.01 -9.89 -15.66
C THR A 95 16.03 -8.50 -15.05
N THR A 96 17.19 -8.04 -14.56
CA THR A 96 17.35 -6.68 -14.00
C THR A 96 17.13 -5.61 -15.07
N ALA A 97 17.64 -5.81 -16.29
CA ALA A 97 17.42 -4.86 -17.38
C ALA A 97 15.92 -4.73 -17.72
N LEU A 98 15.18 -5.84 -17.78
CA LEU A 98 13.73 -5.84 -18.01
C LEU A 98 12.97 -5.23 -16.83
N SER A 99 13.40 -5.48 -15.59
CA SER A 99 12.86 -4.85 -14.38
C SER A 99 12.95 -3.32 -14.47
N ASN A 100 14.12 -2.79 -14.86
CA ASN A 100 14.35 -1.36 -15.04
C ASN A 100 13.52 -0.80 -16.21
N ILE A 101 13.42 -1.52 -17.32
CA ILE A 101 12.57 -1.14 -18.47
C ILE A 101 11.09 -1.04 -18.07
N ALA A 102 10.62 -1.94 -17.20
CA ALA A 102 9.23 -1.97 -16.72
C ALA A 102 8.85 -0.80 -15.79
N VAL A 103 9.80 0.03 -15.36
CA VAL A 103 9.51 1.25 -14.59
C VAL A 103 8.66 2.24 -15.41
N ASP A 104 8.89 2.33 -16.73
CA ASP A 104 8.19 3.27 -17.60
C ASP A 104 6.86 2.70 -18.14
N ALA A 105 5.77 3.46 -17.99
CA ALA A 105 4.45 3.04 -18.47
C ALA A 105 4.37 2.85 -20.00
N SER A 106 5.15 3.61 -20.78
CA SER A 106 5.25 3.41 -22.24
C SER A 106 5.89 2.05 -22.58
N ASN A 107 6.92 1.66 -21.83
CA ASN A 107 7.63 0.41 -22.04
C ASN A 107 6.80 -0.79 -21.59
N ARG A 108 6.06 -0.69 -20.47
CA ARG A 108 5.10 -1.74 -20.04
C ARG A 108 4.04 -2.04 -21.10
N ARG A 109 3.47 -0.98 -21.72
CA ARG A 109 2.52 -1.12 -22.84
C ARG A 109 3.15 -1.84 -24.03
N LYS A 110 4.40 -1.51 -24.39
CA LYS A 110 5.12 -2.18 -25.48
C LYS A 110 5.38 -3.65 -25.16
N LEU A 111 5.87 -3.96 -23.96
CA LEU A 111 6.06 -5.34 -23.47
C LEU A 111 4.77 -6.15 -23.54
N ALA A 112 3.63 -5.55 -23.18
CA ALA A 112 2.33 -6.24 -23.18
C ALA A 112 1.87 -6.60 -24.60
N GLN A 113 2.26 -5.80 -25.60
CA GLN A 113 1.91 -6.01 -27.00
C GLN A 113 2.86 -6.97 -27.71
N SER A 114 4.16 -6.93 -27.40
CA SER A 114 5.18 -7.67 -28.15
C SER A 114 5.68 -8.95 -27.47
N GLU A 115 5.54 -9.09 -26.15
CA GLU A 115 6.17 -10.18 -25.39
C GLU A 115 5.16 -10.96 -24.53
N PRO A 116 4.21 -11.71 -25.13
CA PRO A 116 3.14 -12.39 -24.39
C PRO A 116 3.64 -13.48 -23.42
N LYS A 117 4.87 -13.98 -23.60
CA LYS A 117 5.49 -14.99 -22.72
C LYS A 117 6.29 -14.40 -21.56
N LEU A 118 6.46 -13.07 -21.51
CA LEU A 118 7.31 -12.41 -20.52
C LEU A 118 6.91 -12.77 -19.08
N VAL A 119 5.62 -12.65 -18.76
CA VAL A 119 5.11 -12.92 -17.41
C VAL A 119 5.42 -14.36 -16.99
N GLN A 120 5.12 -15.34 -17.86
CA GLN A 120 5.40 -16.75 -17.55
C GLN A 120 6.90 -17.02 -17.36
N SER A 121 7.75 -16.41 -18.19
CA SER A 121 9.21 -16.52 -18.04
C SER A 121 9.69 -15.97 -16.70
N LEU A 122 9.19 -14.80 -16.29
CA LEU A 122 9.54 -14.20 -15.00
C LEU A 122 9.00 -15.02 -13.81
N VAL A 123 7.78 -15.57 -13.92
CA VAL A 123 7.23 -16.47 -12.91
C VAL A 123 8.12 -17.70 -12.73
N ASN A 124 8.57 -18.32 -13.83
CA ASN A 124 9.47 -19.46 -13.78
C ASN A 124 10.83 -19.09 -13.14
N LEU A 125 11.32 -17.87 -13.33
CA LEU A 125 12.58 -17.40 -12.74
C LEU A 125 12.52 -17.16 -11.24
N MET A 126 11.33 -17.01 -10.65
CA MET A 126 11.18 -17.03 -9.18
C MET A 126 11.56 -18.39 -8.57
N ASP A 127 11.62 -19.45 -9.39
CA ASP A 127 12.05 -20.79 -8.99
C ASP A 127 13.51 -21.08 -9.36
N SER A 128 14.26 -20.05 -9.79
CA SER A 128 15.69 -20.15 -10.01
C SER A 128 16.42 -20.57 -8.73
N THR A 129 17.51 -21.32 -8.88
CA THR A 129 18.41 -21.69 -7.77
C THR A 129 19.22 -20.51 -7.24
N SER A 130 19.17 -19.36 -7.92
CA SER A 130 19.93 -18.15 -7.61
C SER A 130 19.04 -17.09 -6.95
N PRO A 131 19.23 -16.77 -5.66
CA PRO A 131 18.43 -15.77 -4.95
C PRO A 131 18.43 -14.39 -5.64
N LYS A 132 19.55 -13.97 -6.24
CA LYS A 132 19.61 -12.70 -6.97
C LYS A 132 18.70 -12.69 -8.21
N VAL A 133 18.53 -13.83 -8.88
CA VAL A 133 17.61 -13.95 -10.03
C VAL A 133 16.17 -13.96 -9.54
N GLN A 134 15.88 -14.70 -8.47
CA GLN A 134 14.55 -14.74 -7.86
C GLN A 134 14.09 -13.33 -7.43
N CYS A 135 14.95 -12.57 -6.73
CA CYS A 135 14.66 -11.18 -6.34
C CYS A 135 14.33 -10.30 -7.56
N GLN A 136 15.14 -10.37 -8.61
CA GLN A 136 14.96 -9.53 -9.79
C GLN A 136 13.74 -9.93 -10.60
N ALA A 137 13.38 -11.22 -10.61
CA ALA A 137 12.16 -11.70 -11.24
C ALA A 137 10.92 -11.16 -10.51
N ALA A 138 10.87 -11.28 -9.18
CA ALA A 138 9.80 -10.71 -8.37
C ALA A 138 9.71 -9.17 -8.50
N LEU A 139 10.87 -8.47 -8.55
CA LEU A 139 10.92 -7.03 -8.76
C LEU A 139 10.42 -6.61 -10.16
N ALA A 140 10.79 -7.35 -11.20
CA ALA A 140 10.29 -7.12 -12.55
C ALA A 140 8.76 -7.31 -12.60
N LEU A 141 8.25 -8.38 -11.97
CA LEU A 141 6.82 -8.63 -11.86
C LEU A 141 6.09 -7.53 -11.08
N ARG A 142 6.68 -7.03 -9.97
CA ARG A 142 6.15 -5.87 -9.24
C ARG A 142 6.02 -4.65 -10.13
N ASN A 143 7.08 -4.31 -10.88
CA ASN A 143 7.07 -3.13 -11.75
C ASN A 143 6.05 -3.28 -12.88
N LEU A 144 5.89 -4.49 -13.44
CA LEU A 144 4.83 -4.78 -14.41
C LEU A 144 3.43 -4.64 -13.78
N ALA A 145 3.24 -5.17 -12.57
CA ALA A 145 1.98 -5.10 -11.81
C ALA A 145 1.56 -3.68 -11.39
N SER A 146 2.34 -2.65 -11.74
CA SER A 146 1.87 -1.26 -11.71
C SER A 146 0.71 -1.01 -12.68
N ASP A 147 0.54 -1.86 -13.71
CA ASP A 147 -0.63 -1.81 -14.60
C ASP A 147 -1.59 -2.99 -14.31
N GLU A 148 -2.90 -2.69 -14.29
CA GLU A 148 -3.99 -3.64 -14.05
C GLU A 148 -3.89 -4.93 -14.86
N LYS A 149 -3.55 -4.82 -16.15
CA LYS A 149 -3.40 -5.98 -17.03
C LYS A 149 -2.41 -7.01 -16.46
N TYR A 150 -1.28 -6.55 -15.96
CA TYR A 150 -0.26 -7.43 -15.41
C TYR A 150 -0.63 -7.96 -14.02
N GLN A 151 -1.38 -7.21 -13.22
CA GLN A 151 -1.92 -7.72 -11.95
C GLN A 151 -2.72 -9.00 -12.17
N LEU A 152 -3.58 -9.02 -13.21
CA LEU A 152 -4.34 -10.22 -13.60
C LEU A 152 -3.47 -11.29 -14.26
N ASP A 153 -2.59 -10.91 -15.19
CA ASP A 153 -1.80 -11.86 -15.97
C ASP A 153 -0.79 -12.63 -15.09
N ILE A 154 -0.28 -12.03 -14.01
CA ILE A 154 0.60 -12.71 -13.05
C ILE A 154 -0.14 -13.81 -12.29
N VAL A 155 -1.37 -13.56 -11.86
CA VAL A 155 -2.21 -14.56 -11.19
C VAL A 155 -2.54 -15.69 -12.16
N ARG A 156 -2.95 -15.36 -13.40
CA ARG A 156 -3.22 -16.35 -14.46
C ARG A 156 -2.01 -17.22 -14.81
N ALA A 157 -0.79 -16.68 -14.67
CA ALA A 157 0.45 -17.40 -14.88
C ALA A 157 0.89 -18.23 -13.65
N ASN A 158 0.04 -18.40 -12.64
CA ASN A 158 0.33 -19.09 -11.38
C ASN A 158 1.47 -18.46 -10.56
N GLY A 159 1.63 -17.13 -10.64
CA GLY A 159 2.68 -16.40 -9.92
C GLY A 159 2.52 -16.37 -8.39
N LEU A 160 1.33 -16.66 -7.87
CA LEU A 160 1.04 -16.57 -6.43
C LEU A 160 1.84 -17.57 -5.58
N HIS A 161 1.96 -18.83 -6.01
CA HIS A 161 2.68 -19.85 -5.23
C HIS A 161 4.18 -19.56 -5.10
N PRO A 162 4.92 -19.22 -6.17
CA PRO A 162 6.31 -18.79 -6.03
C PRO A 162 6.46 -17.54 -5.14
N LEU A 163 5.59 -16.54 -5.30
CA LEU A 163 5.61 -15.34 -4.44
C LEU A 163 5.43 -15.67 -2.96
N LEU A 164 4.50 -16.56 -2.63
CA LEU A 164 4.28 -17.00 -1.24
C LEU A 164 5.53 -17.66 -0.66
N ARG A 165 6.18 -18.54 -1.44
CA ARG A 165 7.44 -19.19 -1.04
C ARG A 165 8.56 -18.18 -0.82
N LEU A 166 8.69 -17.17 -1.69
CA LEU A 166 9.70 -16.12 -1.54
C LEU A 166 9.42 -15.24 -0.30
N LEU A 167 8.15 -14.97 -0.02
CA LEU A 167 7.69 -14.20 1.14
C LEU A 167 8.02 -14.91 2.47
N GLN A 168 8.02 -16.24 2.49
CA GLN A 168 8.38 -17.07 3.63
C GLN A 168 9.88 -17.37 3.75
N SER A 169 10.72 -16.75 2.92
CA SER A 169 12.18 -16.91 2.97
C SER A 169 12.76 -16.30 4.24
N SER A 170 13.95 -16.74 4.65
CA SER A 170 14.75 -16.07 5.68
C SER A 170 15.63 -14.95 5.12
N TYR A 171 15.69 -14.78 3.79
CA TYR A 171 16.52 -13.79 3.13
C TYR A 171 15.70 -12.52 2.82
N LEU A 172 15.99 -11.44 3.56
CA LEU A 172 15.22 -10.21 3.57
C LEU A 172 14.92 -9.61 2.16
N PRO A 173 15.88 -9.56 1.21
CA PRO A 173 15.60 -9.05 -0.13
C PRO A 173 14.58 -9.88 -0.92
N LEU A 174 14.46 -11.19 -0.67
CA LEU A 174 13.40 -12.01 -1.28
C LEU A 174 12.04 -11.66 -0.69
N ILE A 175 11.96 -11.58 0.65
CA ILE A 175 10.73 -11.19 1.35
C ILE A 175 10.26 -9.83 0.82
N LEU A 176 11.15 -8.84 0.78
CA LEU A 176 10.85 -7.49 0.31
C LEU A 176 10.36 -7.48 -1.14
N SER A 177 11.06 -8.16 -2.04
CA SER A 177 10.66 -8.22 -3.45
C SER A 177 9.30 -8.90 -3.64
N ALA A 178 9.01 -9.96 -2.86
CA ALA A 178 7.76 -10.70 -2.93
C ALA A 178 6.58 -9.94 -2.32
N VAL A 179 6.76 -9.35 -1.14
CA VAL A 179 5.70 -8.59 -0.44
C VAL A 179 5.33 -7.32 -1.21
N ALA A 180 6.31 -6.64 -1.81
CA ALA A 180 6.05 -5.48 -2.66
C ALA A 180 5.32 -5.89 -3.96
N CYS A 181 5.64 -7.06 -4.53
CA CYS A 181 4.96 -7.59 -5.71
C CYS A 181 3.49 -7.97 -5.40
N ILE A 182 3.25 -8.72 -4.31
CA ILE A 182 1.88 -9.11 -3.94
C ILE A 182 1.02 -7.90 -3.56
N ARG A 183 1.60 -6.86 -2.96
CA ARG A 183 0.90 -5.59 -2.73
C ARG A 183 0.33 -5.03 -4.02
N ASN A 184 1.14 -4.91 -5.09
CA ASN A 184 0.67 -4.39 -6.37
C ASN A 184 -0.38 -5.31 -7.01
N ILE A 185 -0.21 -6.64 -6.92
CA ILE A 185 -1.19 -7.60 -7.46
C ILE A 185 -2.53 -7.51 -6.71
N SER A 186 -2.51 -7.26 -5.40
CA SER A 186 -3.69 -7.18 -4.54
C SER A 186 -4.56 -5.94 -4.77
N ILE A 187 -4.07 -4.94 -5.51
CA ILE A 187 -4.84 -3.74 -5.86
C ILE A 187 -6.09 -4.12 -6.68
N HIS A 188 -6.01 -5.18 -7.48
CA HIS A 188 -7.12 -5.60 -8.32
C HIS A 188 -8.15 -6.44 -7.54
N PRO A 189 -9.44 -6.08 -7.49
CA PRO A 189 -10.46 -6.81 -6.72
C PRO A 189 -10.60 -8.29 -7.14
N LEU A 190 -10.48 -8.62 -8.42
CA LEU A 190 -10.55 -10.03 -8.88
C LEU A 190 -9.41 -10.91 -8.36
N ASN A 191 -8.32 -10.32 -7.84
CA ASN A 191 -7.20 -11.06 -7.28
C ASN A 191 -7.36 -11.36 -5.79
N GLU A 192 -8.33 -10.75 -5.10
CA GLU A 192 -8.53 -10.96 -3.65
C GLU A 192 -8.75 -12.44 -3.31
N SER A 193 -9.73 -13.10 -3.93
CA SER A 193 -10.03 -14.52 -3.67
C SER A 193 -8.85 -15.44 -4.00
N PRO A 194 -8.20 -15.35 -5.19
CA PRO A 194 -7.00 -16.14 -5.47
C PRO A 194 -5.87 -15.96 -4.46
N ILE A 195 -5.62 -14.73 -3.98
CA ILE A 195 -4.57 -14.45 -2.99
C ILE A 195 -4.93 -15.08 -1.63
N ILE A 196 -6.18 -14.95 -1.19
CA ILE A 196 -6.66 -15.54 0.06
C ILE A 196 -6.61 -17.07 0.00
N GLU A 197 -7.10 -17.68 -1.09
CA GLU A 197 -7.11 -19.13 -1.32
C GLU A 197 -5.69 -19.72 -1.40
N THR A 198 -4.71 -18.93 -1.82
CA THR A 198 -3.28 -19.31 -1.79
C THR A 198 -2.68 -19.25 -0.38
N ASN A 199 -3.41 -18.78 0.64
CA ASN A 199 -3.00 -18.67 2.05
C ASN A 199 -1.99 -17.56 2.34
N PHE A 200 -2.11 -16.39 1.72
CA PHE A 200 -1.24 -15.23 2.01
C PHE A 200 -1.52 -14.55 3.35
N LEU A 201 -2.74 -14.66 3.90
CA LEU A 201 -3.16 -13.86 5.06
C LEU A 201 -2.25 -14.05 6.28
N LYS A 202 -2.05 -15.29 6.72
CA LYS A 202 -1.24 -15.58 7.91
C LYS A 202 0.23 -15.16 7.74
N PRO A 203 0.92 -15.50 6.65
CA PRO A 203 2.28 -14.99 6.38
C PRO A 203 2.39 -13.46 6.34
N LEU A 204 1.41 -12.76 5.78
CA LEU A 204 1.40 -11.29 5.78
C LEU A 204 1.24 -10.73 7.21
N VAL A 205 0.38 -11.33 8.04
CA VAL A 205 0.23 -10.94 9.45
C VAL A 205 1.52 -11.21 10.24
N ASP A 206 2.19 -12.33 9.99
CA ASP A 206 3.43 -12.66 10.69
C ASP A 206 4.56 -11.67 10.34
N LEU A 207 4.64 -11.21 9.09
CA LEU A 207 5.61 -10.21 8.65
C LEU A 207 5.49 -8.86 9.36
N LEU A 208 4.32 -8.51 9.91
CA LEU A 208 4.14 -7.27 10.65
C LEU A 208 5.03 -7.19 11.90
N GLY A 209 5.34 -8.34 12.52
CA GLY A 209 6.11 -8.41 13.75
C GLY A 209 7.38 -9.27 13.68
N SER A 210 7.67 -9.91 12.54
CA SER A 210 8.87 -10.75 12.39
C SER A 210 10.09 -10.00 11.85
N THR A 211 9.98 -8.70 11.61
CA THR A 211 11.03 -7.85 11.03
C THR A 211 10.87 -6.41 11.49
N ASP A 212 11.99 -5.71 11.66
CA ASP A 212 12.03 -4.26 11.91
C ASP A 212 12.12 -3.45 10.61
N ASN A 213 12.04 -4.13 9.45
CA ASN A 213 12.07 -3.47 8.15
C ASN A 213 10.72 -2.80 7.86
N GLU A 214 10.70 -1.48 8.00
CA GLU A 214 9.54 -0.61 7.76
C GLU A 214 8.87 -0.88 6.41
N GLU A 215 9.65 -1.03 5.34
CA GLU A 215 9.11 -1.22 3.98
C GLU A 215 8.33 -2.54 3.87
N ILE A 216 8.85 -3.63 4.46
CA ILE A 216 8.15 -4.92 4.50
C ILE A 216 6.86 -4.82 5.32
N GLN A 217 6.90 -4.16 6.48
CA GLN A 217 5.73 -4.00 7.33
C GLN A 217 4.63 -3.20 6.60
N CYS A 218 4.99 -2.08 5.97
CA CYS A 218 4.09 -1.26 5.16
C CYS A 218 3.48 -2.07 4.01
N HIS A 219 4.29 -2.78 3.23
CA HIS A 219 3.78 -3.58 2.12
C HIS A 219 2.86 -4.71 2.59
N ALA A 220 3.19 -5.36 3.71
CA ALA A 220 2.38 -6.44 4.27
C ALA A 220 1.00 -5.95 4.73
N ILE A 221 0.94 -4.89 5.55
CA ILE A 221 -0.34 -4.36 6.04
C ILE A 221 -1.16 -3.71 4.93
N SER A 222 -0.51 -3.06 3.97
CA SER A 222 -1.17 -2.47 2.79
C SER A 222 -1.81 -3.56 1.91
N THR A 223 -1.15 -4.72 1.78
CA THR A 223 -1.73 -5.90 1.12
C THR A 223 -2.96 -6.41 1.88
N LEU A 224 -2.89 -6.54 3.21
CA LEU A 224 -4.03 -6.95 4.03
C LEU A 224 -5.21 -5.98 3.91
N ARG A 225 -4.94 -4.66 3.87
CA ARG A 225 -5.96 -3.62 3.65
C ARG A 225 -6.64 -3.79 2.30
N ASN A 226 -5.88 -4.00 1.22
CA ASN A 226 -6.44 -4.19 -0.11
C ASN A 226 -7.36 -5.43 -0.16
N LEU A 227 -6.94 -6.54 0.45
CA LEU A 227 -7.76 -7.76 0.52
C LEU A 227 -9.04 -7.57 1.34
N ALA A 228 -9.05 -6.66 2.30
CA ALA A 228 -10.20 -6.33 3.12
C ALA A 228 -11.13 -5.26 2.50
N ALA A 229 -10.75 -4.63 1.39
CA ALA A 229 -11.46 -3.45 0.89
C ALA A 229 -12.86 -3.79 0.33
N SER A 230 -13.01 -4.87 -0.45
CA SER A 230 -14.20 -5.06 -1.28
C SER A 230 -15.36 -5.83 -0.64
N SER A 231 -15.11 -6.74 0.30
CA SER A 231 -16.18 -7.60 0.86
C SER A 231 -16.04 -7.86 2.35
N ASP A 232 -17.17 -7.93 3.06
CA ASP A 232 -17.19 -8.19 4.51
C ASP A 232 -16.72 -9.60 4.85
N ARG A 233 -16.94 -10.56 3.95
CA ARG A 233 -16.33 -11.89 4.05
C ARG A 233 -14.80 -11.78 4.12
N ASN A 234 -14.18 -10.99 3.24
CA ASN A 234 -12.72 -10.86 3.25
C ASN A 234 -12.23 -10.09 4.47
N LYS A 235 -12.95 -9.05 4.91
CA LYS A 235 -12.66 -8.36 6.18
C LYS A 235 -12.65 -9.33 7.36
N ALA A 236 -13.65 -10.21 7.45
CA ALA A 236 -13.71 -11.25 8.48
C ALA A 236 -12.51 -12.20 8.41
N LEU A 237 -12.12 -12.65 7.21
CA LEU A 237 -10.94 -13.50 7.04
C LEU A 237 -9.63 -12.81 7.44
N VAL A 238 -9.47 -11.52 7.15
CA VAL A 238 -8.30 -10.72 7.59
C VAL A 238 -8.28 -10.58 9.11
N LEU A 239 -9.43 -10.38 9.73
CA LEU A 239 -9.59 -10.33 11.18
C LEU A 239 -9.23 -11.68 11.83
N ASP A 240 -9.79 -12.78 11.31
CA ASP A 240 -9.55 -14.15 11.78
C ASP A 240 -8.08 -14.57 11.64
N ALA A 241 -7.37 -14.06 10.62
CA ALA A 241 -5.94 -14.28 10.45
C ALA A 241 -5.08 -13.61 11.54
N GLY A 242 -5.68 -12.75 12.38
CA GLY A 242 -5.02 -12.09 13.51
C GLY A 242 -4.42 -10.73 13.19
N ALA A 243 -4.82 -10.09 12.08
CA ALA A 243 -4.24 -8.82 11.63
C ALA A 243 -4.43 -7.71 12.67
N VAL A 244 -5.64 -7.56 13.22
CA VAL A 244 -5.96 -6.49 14.18
C VAL A 244 -5.24 -6.68 15.51
N GLN A 245 -5.15 -7.91 15.99
CA GLN A 245 -4.41 -8.26 17.21
C GLN A 245 -2.93 -7.91 17.07
N LYS A 246 -2.36 -8.20 15.89
CA LYS A 246 -0.97 -7.85 15.58
C LYS A 246 -0.78 -6.34 15.45
N CYS A 247 -1.67 -5.63 14.77
CA CYS A 247 -1.63 -4.16 14.70
C CYS A 247 -1.72 -3.54 16.10
N LYS A 248 -2.71 -3.94 16.92
CA LYS A 248 -2.85 -3.46 18.31
C LYS A 248 -1.57 -3.67 19.13
N GLN A 249 -0.89 -4.80 18.95
CA GLN A 249 0.34 -5.09 19.67
C GLN A 249 1.49 -4.13 19.31
N LEU A 250 1.54 -3.66 18.06
CA LEU A 250 2.74 -3.01 17.50
C LEU A 250 2.54 -1.52 17.21
N VAL A 251 1.31 -1.07 16.95
CA VAL A 251 1.04 0.24 16.32
C VAL A 251 1.57 1.42 17.13
N LEU A 252 1.72 1.31 18.46
CA LEU A 252 2.26 2.40 19.28
C LEU A 252 3.80 2.48 19.24
N ASP A 253 4.48 1.41 18.82
CA ASP A 253 5.94 1.25 18.91
C ASP A 253 6.65 1.19 17.54
N VAL A 254 5.90 1.29 16.43
CA VAL A 254 6.43 1.27 15.06
C VAL A 254 6.60 2.68 14.47
N PRO A 255 7.41 2.85 13.40
CA PRO A 255 7.54 4.13 12.70
C PRO A 255 6.20 4.67 12.20
N ILE A 256 6.09 6.00 12.10
CA ILE A 256 4.86 6.73 11.70
C ILE A 256 4.27 6.23 10.37
N THR A 257 5.12 5.86 9.42
CA THR A 257 4.71 5.30 8.13
C THR A 257 3.97 3.97 8.28
N VAL A 258 4.46 3.07 9.14
CA VAL A 258 3.79 1.81 9.49
C VAL A 258 2.51 2.09 10.29
N GLN A 259 2.54 3.07 11.21
CA GLN A 259 1.34 3.49 11.94
C GLN A 259 0.23 3.94 10.99
N SER A 260 0.56 4.74 9.98
CA SER A 260 -0.39 5.24 8.98
C SER A 260 -1.09 4.07 8.25
N GLU A 261 -0.31 3.11 7.78
CA GLU A 261 -0.86 1.94 7.08
C GLU A 261 -1.64 0.99 8.00
N MET A 262 -1.20 0.79 9.26
CA MET A 262 -1.93 -0.01 10.26
C MET A 262 -3.27 0.62 10.64
N THR A 263 -3.30 1.93 10.87
CA THR A 263 -4.54 2.64 11.21
C THR A 263 -5.50 2.67 10.03
N ALA A 264 -5.01 2.86 8.79
CA ALA A 264 -5.81 2.74 7.58
C ALA A 264 -6.45 1.35 7.44
N ALA A 265 -5.70 0.28 7.73
CA ALA A 265 -6.24 -1.08 7.69
C ALA A 265 -7.35 -1.31 8.73
N ILE A 266 -7.18 -0.80 9.96
CA ILE A 266 -8.21 -0.88 11.00
C ILE A 266 -9.45 -0.06 10.60
N ALA A 267 -9.27 1.11 9.99
CA ALA A 267 -10.38 1.94 9.51
C ALA A 267 -11.20 1.23 8.42
N VAL A 268 -10.56 0.53 7.48
CA VAL A 268 -11.25 -0.29 6.46
C VAL A 268 -12.03 -1.43 7.08
N LEU A 269 -11.49 -2.11 8.10
CA LEU A 269 -12.20 -3.18 8.80
C LEU A 269 -13.40 -2.64 9.59
N ALA A 270 -13.29 -1.43 10.15
CA ALA A 270 -14.37 -0.77 10.90
C ALA A 270 -15.58 -0.38 10.05
N LEU A 271 -15.46 -0.36 8.71
CA LEU A 271 -16.58 -0.13 7.80
C LEU A 271 -17.61 -1.28 7.79
N SER A 272 -17.25 -2.48 8.25
CA SER A 272 -18.18 -3.61 8.30
C SER A 272 -18.96 -3.62 9.60
N ASP A 273 -20.28 -3.44 9.49
CA ASP A 273 -21.21 -3.47 10.63
C ASP A 273 -21.06 -4.76 11.46
N ASP A 274 -20.89 -5.91 10.79
CA ASP A 274 -20.74 -7.22 11.43
C ASP A 274 -19.47 -7.35 12.28
N LEU A 275 -18.43 -6.57 11.97
CA LEU A 275 -17.13 -6.66 12.65
C LEU A 275 -16.94 -5.66 13.77
N LYS A 276 -17.74 -4.58 13.84
CA LYS A 276 -17.55 -3.50 14.81
C LYS A 276 -17.52 -3.99 16.26
N SER A 277 -18.48 -4.83 16.64
CA SER A 277 -18.54 -5.42 17.98
C SER A 277 -17.29 -6.25 18.29
N HIS A 278 -16.78 -7.02 17.32
CA HIS A 278 -15.57 -7.82 17.51
C HIS A 278 -14.33 -6.93 17.65
N LEU A 279 -14.19 -5.90 16.80
CA LEU A 279 -13.09 -4.94 16.86
C LEU A 279 -13.06 -4.20 18.19
N LEU A 280 -14.21 -3.74 18.67
CA LEU A 280 -14.34 -3.09 19.98
C LEU A 280 -13.92 -4.04 21.11
N ASN A 281 -14.38 -5.30 21.10
CA ASN A 281 -14.01 -6.32 22.09
C ASN A 281 -12.52 -6.69 22.06
N LEU A 282 -11.83 -6.54 20.92
CA LEU A 282 -10.37 -6.66 20.86
C LEU A 282 -9.64 -5.51 21.57
N GLY A 283 -10.35 -4.44 21.95
CA GLY A 283 -9.80 -3.29 22.64
C GLY A 283 -9.02 -2.36 21.72
N VAL A 284 -9.46 -2.20 20.46
CA VAL A 284 -8.82 -1.28 19.50
C VAL A 284 -8.88 0.18 19.93
N CYS A 285 -9.90 0.59 20.71
CA CYS A 285 -9.98 1.96 21.25
C CYS A 285 -8.74 2.33 22.09
N GLY A 286 -8.16 1.36 22.81
CA GLY A 286 -6.98 1.59 23.64
C GLY A 286 -5.73 2.01 22.86
N VAL A 287 -5.67 1.75 21.54
CA VAL A 287 -4.59 2.19 20.67
C VAL A 287 -5.01 3.30 19.72
N LEU A 288 -6.26 3.30 19.24
CA LEU A 288 -6.75 4.33 18.32
C LEU A 288 -6.88 5.70 19.00
N ILE A 289 -7.36 5.76 20.25
CA ILE A 289 -7.52 7.03 20.98
C ILE A 289 -6.18 7.75 21.14
N PRO A 290 -5.09 7.12 21.63
CA PRO A 290 -3.77 7.75 21.65
C PRO A 290 -3.32 8.27 20.28
N LEU A 291 -3.56 7.49 19.22
CA LEU A 291 -3.13 7.84 17.85
C LEU A 291 -3.88 9.03 17.25
N THR A 292 -5.02 9.45 17.83
CA THR A 292 -5.65 10.74 17.48
C THR A 292 -4.80 11.97 17.88
N HIS A 293 -3.74 11.79 18.67
CA HIS A 293 -2.75 12.84 18.97
C HIS A 293 -1.48 12.75 18.13
N SER A 294 -1.38 11.79 17.20
CA SER A 294 -0.17 11.58 16.42
C SER A 294 0.25 12.87 15.69
N PRO A 295 1.53 13.21 15.53
CA PRO A 295 1.93 14.35 14.71
C PRO A 295 1.62 14.16 13.21
N SER A 296 1.27 12.94 12.77
CA SER A 296 0.88 12.63 11.39
C SER A 296 -0.62 12.80 11.17
N ILE A 297 -1.00 13.67 10.24
CA ILE A 297 -2.39 13.91 9.82
C ILE A 297 -3.05 12.61 9.34
N GLU A 298 -2.32 11.76 8.61
CA GLU A 298 -2.85 10.47 8.14
C GLU A 298 -3.19 9.54 9.31
N VAL A 299 -2.29 9.44 10.30
CA VAL A 299 -2.50 8.59 11.49
C VAL A 299 -3.67 9.12 12.33
N GLN A 300 -3.73 10.45 12.53
CA GLN A 300 -4.83 11.10 13.23
C GLN A 300 -6.17 10.82 12.53
N GLY A 301 -6.24 11.12 11.23
CA GLY A 301 -7.44 10.98 10.41
C GLY A 301 -7.93 9.54 10.32
N ASN A 302 -7.04 8.59 10.04
CA ASN A 302 -7.40 7.16 9.98
C ASN A 302 -7.87 6.64 11.33
N SER A 303 -7.23 7.05 12.43
CA SER A 303 -7.63 6.62 13.78
C SER A 303 -9.00 7.19 14.17
N ALA A 304 -9.25 8.46 13.86
CA ALA A 304 -10.52 9.11 14.09
C ALA A 304 -11.64 8.52 13.21
N ALA A 305 -11.37 8.26 11.94
CA ALA A 305 -12.32 7.60 11.03
C ALA A 305 -12.67 6.18 11.52
N ALA A 306 -11.68 5.42 12.00
CA ALA A 306 -11.92 4.12 12.61
C ALA A 306 -12.83 4.25 13.85
N LEU A 307 -12.54 5.19 14.76
CA LEU A 307 -13.36 5.42 15.95
C LEU A 307 -14.79 5.85 15.62
N GLY A 308 -14.98 6.74 14.65
CA GLY A 308 -16.30 7.15 14.19
C GLY A 308 -17.08 5.99 13.55
N ASN A 309 -16.43 5.20 12.69
CA ASN A 309 -17.09 4.04 12.10
C ASN A 309 -17.51 3.03 13.17
N LEU A 310 -16.66 2.82 14.18
CA LEU A 310 -16.96 1.97 15.33
C LEU A 310 -18.04 2.55 16.25
N SER A 311 -18.37 3.84 16.21
CA SER A 311 -19.47 4.40 17.01
C SER A 311 -20.83 4.25 16.34
N SER A 312 -20.88 3.90 15.06
CA SER A 312 -22.12 3.74 14.32
C SER A 312 -22.72 2.34 14.49
N LYS A 313 -23.94 2.26 15.03
CA LYS A 313 -24.83 1.06 15.04
C LYS A 313 -24.22 -0.21 15.65
N VAL A 314 -23.49 -0.09 16.77
CA VAL A 314 -22.79 -1.23 17.39
C VAL A 314 -23.59 -2.03 18.42
N GLY A 315 -24.76 -1.54 18.82
CA GLY A 315 -25.66 -2.20 19.78
C GLY A 315 -25.19 -2.13 21.24
N ASP A 316 -23.90 -2.34 21.53
CA ASP A 316 -23.29 -2.17 22.85
C ASP A 316 -22.32 -0.98 22.86
N TYR A 317 -22.71 0.08 23.57
CA TYR A 317 -21.94 1.32 23.71
C TYR A 317 -21.13 1.39 25.00
N SER A 318 -21.13 0.33 25.82
CA SER A 318 -20.40 0.30 27.10
C SER A 318 -18.90 0.56 26.94
N ILE A 319 -18.32 0.17 25.81
CA ILE A 319 -16.90 0.40 25.49
C ILE A 319 -16.60 1.88 25.28
N PHE A 320 -17.52 2.65 24.69
CA PHE A 320 -17.36 4.11 24.56
C PHE A 320 -17.49 4.82 25.91
N VAL A 321 -18.38 4.34 26.78
CA VAL A 321 -18.51 4.83 28.16
C VAL A 321 -17.22 4.56 28.95
N GLN A 322 -16.67 3.35 28.86
CA GLN A 322 -15.43 2.97 29.55
C GLN A 322 -14.22 3.78 29.07
N ASN A 323 -14.16 4.10 27.77
CA ASN A 323 -13.07 4.85 27.17
C ASN A 323 -13.36 6.36 27.06
N TRP A 324 -14.35 6.88 27.79
CA TRP A 324 -14.77 8.27 27.64
C TRP A 324 -13.66 9.26 28.00
N THR A 325 -12.93 9.03 29.09
CA THR A 325 -11.86 9.93 29.58
C THR A 325 -10.45 9.34 29.50
N GLU A 326 -10.33 8.02 29.30
CA GLU A 326 -9.06 7.31 29.23
C GLU A 326 -9.08 6.34 28.05
N PRO A 327 -7.91 5.99 27.46
CA PRO A 327 -6.59 6.54 27.73
C PRO A 327 -6.40 7.95 27.14
N GLN A 328 -5.50 8.75 27.72
CA GLN A 328 -5.05 10.04 27.15
C GLN A 328 -6.19 11.03 26.86
N GLY A 329 -7.10 11.20 27.81
CA GLY A 329 -8.29 12.05 27.63
C GLY A 329 -9.45 11.34 26.92
N GLY A 330 -9.27 10.11 26.44
CA GLY A 330 -10.36 9.26 25.96
C GLY A 330 -11.04 9.80 24.70
N ILE A 331 -12.26 9.32 24.47
CA ILE A 331 -13.15 9.80 23.42
C ILE A 331 -13.47 11.29 23.60
N HIS A 332 -13.66 11.76 24.84
CA HIS A 332 -13.93 13.16 25.16
C HIS A 332 -12.82 14.08 24.64
N GLY A 333 -11.57 13.82 25.03
CA GLY A 333 -10.43 14.62 24.61
C GLY A 333 -10.22 14.59 23.11
N TYR A 334 -10.40 13.43 22.47
CA TYR A 334 -10.36 13.30 21.01
C TYR A 334 -11.38 14.23 20.33
N LEU A 335 -12.63 14.16 20.75
CA LEU A 335 -13.71 14.98 20.18
C LEU A 335 -13.41 16.47 20.38
N CYS A 336 -13.00 16.90 21.59
CA CYS A 336 -12.65 18.29 21.84
C CYS A 336 -11.54 18.80 20.91
N ARG A 337 -10.44 18.04 20.76
CA ARG A 337 -9.33 18.44 19.88
C ARG A 337 -9.75 18.57 18.43
N PHE A 338 -10.52 17.61 17.92
CA PHE A 338 -10.93 17.61 16.51
C PHE A 338 -11.94 18.72 16.21
N LEU A 339 -12.89 18.98 17.13
CA LEU A 339 -13.82 20.11 17.00
C LEU A 339 -13.08 21.46 17.00
N GLN A 340 -12.02 21.59 17.81
CA GLN A 340 -11.19 22.79 17.91
C GLN A 340 -10.15 22.94 16.78
N SER A 341 -9.96 21.93 15.93
CA SER A 341 -8.83 21.86 14.98
C SER A 341 -8.83 22.98 13.92
N GLY A 342 -10.00 23.49 13.55
CA GLY A 342 -10.18 24.40 12.41
C GLY A 342 -10.11 23.71 11.05
N ASP A 343 -9.82 22.40 11.01
CA ASP A 343 -9.82 21.60 9.80
C ASP A 343 -11.23 21.02 9.55
N ALA A 344 -11.80 21.28 8.38
CA ALA A 344 -13.15 20.85 8.02
C ALA A 344 -13.32 19.32 8.05
N THR A 345 -12.30 18.56 7.62
CA THR A 345 -12.35 17.09 7.64
C THR A 345 -12.35 16.57 9.06
N PHE A 346 -11.49 17.10 9.93
CA PHE A 346 -11.45 16.68 11.34
C PHE A 346 -12.70 17.11 12.11
N GLN A 347 -13.22 18.30 11.85
CA GLN A 347 -14.50 18.73 12.41
C GLN A 347 -15.64 17.84 11.93
N HIS A 348 -15.69 17.50 10.64
CA HIS A 348 -16.67 16.55 10.10
C HIS A 348 -16.61 15.22 10.85
N ILE A 349 -15.43 14.58 10.94
CA ILE A 349 -15.30 13.27 11.59
C ILE A 349 -15.75 13.33 13.05
N ALA A 350 -15.39 14.39 13.80
CA ALA A 350 -15.78 14.53 15.20
C ALA A 350 -17.28 14.78 15.39
N VAL A 351 -17.87 15.68 14.60
CA VAL A 351 -19.31 15.97 14.65
C VAL A 351 -20.11 14.74 14.22
N TRP A 352 -19.68 14.04 13.17
CA TRP A 352 -20.31 12.80 12.74
C TRP A 352 -20.19 11.71 13.82
N THR A 353 -19.03 11.55 14.45
CA THR A 353 -18.86 10.61 15.56
C THR A 353 -19.81 10.94 16.72
N LEU A 354 -19.95 12.21 17.08
CA LEU A 354 -20.89 12.68 18.09
C LEU A 354 -22.34 12.37 17.71
N LEU A 355 -22.72 12.60 16.45
CA LEU A 355 -24.05 12.27 15.95
C LEU A 355 -24.33 10.77 16.14
N GLN A 356 -23.40 9.90 15.76
CA GLN A 356 -23.54 8.45 15.94
C GLN A 356 -23.65 8.05 17.42
N LEU A 357 -22.92 8.72 18.32
CA LEU A 357 -23.02 8.50 19.76
C LEU A 357 -24.36 8.99 20.33
N PHE A 358 -24.94 10.09 19.81
CA PHE A 358 -26.27 10.54 20.20
C PHE A 358 -27.37 9.61 19.69
N GLU A 359 -27.24 9.11 18.46
CA GLU A 359 -28.19 8.16 17.83
C GLU A 359 -28.15 6.75 18.46
N SER A 360 -27.17 6.48 19.34
CA SER A 360 -27.07 5.21 20.07
C SER A 360 -28.24 4.92 21.01
N GLU A 361 -28.97 5.96 21.43
CA GLU A 361 -29.96 5.92 22.51
C GLU A 361 -29.43 5.41 23.87
N ASP A 362 -28.10 5.28 24.04
CA ASP A 362 -27.48 4.90 25.30
C ASP A 362 -27.56 6.06 26.31
N LYS A 363 -28.39 5.89 27.34
CA LYS A 363 -28.65 6.92 28.36
C LYS A 363 -27.39 7.36 29.11
N THR A 364 -26.45 6.45 29.35
CA THR A 364 -25.22 6.76 30.09
C THR A 364 -24.30 7.60 29.23
N LEU A 365 -24.08 7.20 27.98
CA LEU A 365 -23.25 7.92 27.02
C LEU A 365 -23.82 9.30 26.70
N ILE A 366 -25.14 9.40 26.43
CA ILE A 366 -25.82 10.69 26.21
C ILE A 366 -25.68 11.58 27.45
N GLY A 367 -25.82 11.01 28.65
CA GLY A 367 -25.63 11.74 29.90
C GLY A 367 -24.19 12.22 30.13
N LEU A 368 -23.18 11.49 29.65
CA LEU A 368 -21.78 11.93 29.67
C LEU A 368 -21.54 13.08 28.69
N ILE A 369 -22.01 12.95 27.45
CA ILE A 369 -21.89 14.00 26.43
C ILE A 369 -22.63 15.27 26.89
N GLY A 370 -23.83 15.13 27.46
CA GLY A 370 -24.62 16.24 27.98
C GLY A 370 -23.98 17.02 29.13
N LYS A 371 -23.03 16.41 29.84
CA LYS A 371 -22.22 17.06 30.90
C LYS A 371 -20.90 17.63 30.40
N ALA A 372 -20.50 17.32 29.16
CA ALA A 372 -19.29 17.84 28.54
C ALA A 372 -19.56 19.23 27.95
N GLU A 373 -19.54 20.26 28.82
CA GLU A 373 -19.85 21.65 28.43
C GLU A 373 -18.94 22.16 27.32
N ASP A 374 -17.67 21.74 27.32
CA ASP A 374 -16.68 22.08 26.31
C ASP A 374 -17.06 21.54 24.91
N ILE A 375 -17.41 20.26 24.80
CA ILE A 375 -17.91 19.67 23.55
C ILE A 375 -19.14 20.43 23.07
N ILE A 376 -20.10 20.70 23.96
CA ILE A 376 -21.36 21.36 23.61
C ILE A 376 -21.10 22.79 23.10
N GLU A 377 -20.18 23.53 23.72
CA GLU A 377 -19.79 24.87 23.29
C GLU A 377 -19.18 24.86 21.88
N HIS A 378 -18.29 23.91 21.59
CA HIS A 378 -17.71 23.78 20.26
C HIS A 378 -18.74 23.41 19.20
N ILE A 379 -19.66 22.47 19.48
CA ILE A 379 -20.75 22.13 18.56
C ILE A 379 -21.63 23.36 18.30
N ARG A 380 -21.98 24.15 19.33
CA ARG A 380 -22.74 25.41 19.14
C ARG A 380 -21.98 26.42 18.30
N SER A 381 -20.67 26.55 18.50
CA SER A 381 -19.84 27.44 17.69
C SER A 381 -19.85 27.05 16.22
N ILE A 382 -19.71 25.75 15.92
CA ILE A 382 -19.78 25.21 14.56
C ILE A 382 -21.18 25.41 13.96
N ALA A 383 -22.24 25.05 14.68
CA ALA A 383 -23.61 25.12 14.21
C ALA A 383 -24.10 26.56 13.86
N ASN A 384 -23.46 27.57 14.43
CA ASN A 384 -23.77 28.99 14.25
C ASN A 384 -22.90 29.70 13.19
N ARG A 385 -21.99 28.99 12.52
CA ARG A 385 -21.17 29.59 11.45
C ARG A 385 -22.07 30.00 10.28
N GLN A 386 -21.85 31.20 9.75
CA GLN A 386 -22.48 31.66 8.53
C GLN A 386 -21.62 31.20 7.35
N ILE A 387 -22.21 30.44 6.43
CA ILE A 387 -21.54 29.97 5.22
C ILE A 387 -21.58 31.14 4.23
N GLU A 388 -20.43 31.76 3.96
CA GLU A 388 -20.32 32.85 2.98
C GLU A 388 -20.27 32.24 1.57
N THR A 389 -21.34 32.41 0.79
CA THR A 389 -21.59 31.74 -0.51
C THR A 389 -20.70 32.18 -1.68
N ASP A 390 -19.49 32.68 -1.43
CA ASP A 390 -18.64 33.25 -2.47
C ASP A 390 -17.69 32.23 -3.12
N ASN A 391 -17.57 30.99 -2.59
CA ASN A 391 -16.71 29.92 -3.12
C ASN A 391 -17.41 28.53 -3.13
N GLU A 392 -18.15 28.22 -4.21
CA GLU A 392 -18.99 27.02 -4.36
C GLU A 392 -18.37 25.65 -4.01
N PHE A 393 -17.03 25.48 -3.97
CA PHE A 393 -16.39 24.18 -3.70
C PHE A 393 -15.84 24.01 -2.26
N GLU A 394 -15.43 25.09 -1.57
CA GLU A 394 -15.03 25.00 -0.15
C GLU A 394 -16.27 25.03 0.77
N ASP A 395 -17.37 25.60 0.27
CA ASP A 395 -18.61 25.80 1.02
C ASP A 395 -19.44 24.51 1.22
N GLU A 396 -19.27 23.49 0.38
CA GLU A 396 -20.05 22.23 0.48
C GLU A 396 -19.66 21.42 1.73
N ASP A 397 -18.35 21.22 1.96
CA ASP A 397 -17.84 20.46 3.11
C ASP A 397 -18.13 21.19 4.42
N GLU A 398 -17.94 22.52 4.46
CA GLU A 398 -18.30 23.32 5.64
C GLU A 398 -19.80 23.31 5.92
N GLY A 399 -20.63 23.38 4.88
CA GLY A 399 -22.08 23.31 5.01
C GLY A 399 -22.56 21.98 5.59
N GLU A 400 -21.95 20.87 5.19
CA GLU A 400 -22.27 19.56 5.76
C GLU A 400 -21.93 19.49 7.26
N VAL A 401 -20.76 20.00 7.66
CA VAL A 401 -20.34 20.05 9.06
C VAL A 401 -21.31 20.86 9.93
N VAL A 402 -21.75 22.03 9.43
CA VAL A 402 -22.75 22.87 10.12
C VAL A 402 -24.07 22.13 10.31
N ASN A 403 -24.57 21.46 9.26
CA ASN A 403 -25.82 20.71 9.31
C ASN A 403 -25.75 19.54 10.32
N LEU A 404 -24.64 18.80 10.34
CA LEU A 404 -24.43 17.73 11.31
C LEU A 404 -24.36 18.27 12.75
N ALA A 405 -23.74 19.44 12.96
CA ALA A 405 -23.63 20.07 14.26
C ALA A 405 -25.00 20.54 14.79
N GLN A 406 -25.82 21.14 13.92
CA GLN A 406 -27.20 21.50 14.24
C GLN A 406 -28.01 20.26 14.65
N ARG A 407 -27.86 19.15 13.91
CA ARG A 407 -28.52 17.89 14.24
C ARG A 407 -28.11 17.33 15.61
N CYS A 408 -26.82 17.42 15.96
CA CYS A 408 -26.35 17.04 17.29
C CYS A 408 -27.04 17.86 18.41
N LEU A 409 -27.20 19.18 18.22
CA LEU A 409 -27.87 20.04 19.20
C LEU A 409 -29.36 19.74 19.34
N GLU A 410 -30.04 19.37 18.25
CA GLU A 410 -31.44 18.92 18.28
C GLU A 410 -31.60 17.66 19.15
N LEU A 411 -30.76 16.65 18.95
CA LEU A 411 -30.80 15.40 19.71
C LEU A 411 -30.45 15.62 21.19
N LEU A 412 -29.50 16.51 21.48
CA LEU A 412 -29.19 16.92 22.84
C LEU A 412 -30.39 17.61 23.51
N GLY A 413 -31.09 18.51 22.80
CA GLY A 413 -32.30 19.16 23.32
C GLY A 413 -33.44 18.18 23.60
N GLN A 414 -33.66 17.21 22.71
CA GLN A 414 -34.69 16.17 22.88
C GLN A 414 -34.41 15.25 24.06
N SER A 415 -33.15 14.85 24.26
CA SER A 415 -32.75 13.99 25.38
C SER A 415 -32.86 14.70 26.73
N MET A 416 -32.49 15.97 26.81
CA MET A 416 -32.63 16.79 28.02
C MET A 416 -34.11 17.06 28.38
N SER A 417 -34.98 17.23 27.39
CA SER A 417 -36.42 17.39 27.59
C SER A 417 -37.09 16.11 28.10
N LYS A 418 -36.72 14.93 27.59
CA LYS A 418 -37.22 13.64 28.09
C LYS A 418 -36.78 13.36 29.53
N ALA A 419 -35.55 13.72 29.91
CA ALA A 419 -35.04 13.55 31.27
C ALA A 419 -35.77 14.43 32.32
N HIS A 420 -36.33 15.58 31.90
CA HIS A 420 -37.15 16.45 32.77
C HIS A 420 -38.60 15.98 32.96
N ILE A 421 -39.09 15.03 32.14
CA ILE A 421 -40.46 14.50 32.21
C ILE A 421 -40.50 13.20 33.03
N GLU A 422 -39.38 12.48 33.15
CA GLU A 422 -39.26 11.20 33.87
C GLU A 422 -38.67 11.31 35.29
N GLY A 423 -38.31 12.52 35.76
CA GLY A 423 -37.82 12.80 37.11
C GLY A 423 -38.88 13.50 37.96
#